data_AF-A0A378F8L9-F1
#
_entry.id   AF-A0A378F8L9-F1
#
_cell.length_a   1.000
_cell.length_b   1.000
_cell.length_c   1.000
_cell.angle_alpha   90.00
_cell.angle_beta   90.00
_cell.angle_gamma   90.00
#
_symmetry.space_group_name_H-M   'P 1'
#
loop_
_entity.id
_entity.type
_entity.pdbx_description
1 polymer ?
#
loop_
_entity_poly.entity_id
_entity_poly.type
_entity_poly.pdbx_seq_one_letter_code
_entity_poly.pdbx_strand_id
1 'polypeptide(L)' 'MTQQPQAKYRHDYRAPEYLISDIDLTFDLDAAKTVVTAESKVSPPRGCV' A
#
# COMPACT_ATOMS: atom_id res chain seq x y z
N MET A 1 13.78 -15.13 -16.82
CA MET A 1 12.78 -14.09 -17.13
C MET A 1 13.11 -12.86 -16.30
N THR A 2 13.59 -11.78 -16.90
CA THR A 2 13.83 -10.51 -16.19
C THR A 2 12.84 -9.48 -16.73
N GLN A 3 11.81 -9.18 -15.94
CA GLN A 3 10.90 -8.09 -16.26
C GLN A 3 11.64 -6.78 -16.01
N GLN A 4 12.03 -6.07 -17.07
CA GLN A 4 12.52 -4.70 -16.92
C GLN A 4 11.38 -3.80 -16.42
N PRO A 5 11.64 -2.95 -15.41
CA PRO A 5 10.64 -2.02 -14.90
C PRO A 5 10.18 -1.09 -16.03
N GLN A 6 8.87 -0.91 -16.13
CA GLN A 6 8.27 -0.01 -17.12
C GLN A 6 8.32 1.42 -16.60
N ALA A 7 8.65 2.37 -17.47
CA ALA A 7 8.63 3.79 -17.13
C ALA A 7 7.22 4.23 -16.68
N LYS A 8 7.16 5.12 -15.69
CA LYS A 8 5.93 5.76 -15.22
C LYS A 8 5.92 7.23 -15.65
N TYR A 9 4.84 7.70 -16.28
CA TYR A 9 4.73 9.08 -16.73
C TYR A 9 3.79 9.88 -15.83
N ARG A 10 4.10 11.17 -15.63
CA ARG A 10 3.26 12.09 -14.83
C ARG A 10 1.82 12.18 -15.36
N HIS A 11 1.65 12.05 -16.67
CA HIS A 11 0.34 12.08 -17.35
C HIS A 11 -0.52 10.84 -17.06
N ASP A 12 0.07 9.75 -16.56
CA ASP A 12 -0.64 8.51 -16.23
C ASP A 12 -1.23 8.50 -14.81
N TYR A 13 -1.08 9.60 -14.05
CA TYR A 13 -1.62 9.69 -12.70
C TYR A 13 -3.15 9.53 -12.72
N ARG A 14 -3.63 8.59 -11.90
CA ARG A 14 -5.04 8.38 -11.60
C ARG A 14 -5.21 8.32 -10.10
N ALA A 15 -6.33 8.86 -9.61
CA ALA A 15 -6.70 8.70 -8.20
C ALA A 15 -6.79 7.19 -7.87
N PRO A 16 -6.39 6.78 -6.65
CA PRO A 16 -6.41 5.38 -6.26
C PRO A 16 -7.84 4.87 -6.08
N GLU A 17 -8.04 3.58 -6.32
CA GLU A 17 -9.35 2.90 -6.14
C GLU A 17 -9.70 2.64 -4.67
N TYR A 18 -8.74 2.84 -3.76
CA TYR A 18 -8.90 2.62 -2.33
C TYR A 18 -8.15 3.67 -1.52
N LEU A 19 -8.63 3.90 -0.31
CA LEU A 19 -8.02 4.72 0.72
C LEU A 19 -7.76 3.83 1.93
N ILE A 20 -6.55 3.92 2.49
CA ILE A 20 -6.23 3.37 3.80
C ILE A 20 -6.33 4.53 4.79
N SER A 21 -7.32 4.49 5.68
CA SER A 21 -7.53 5.56 6.67
C SER A 21 -6.64 5.40 7.90
N ASP A 22 -6.45 4.15 8.31
CA ASP A 22 -5.71 3.78 9.50
C ASP A 22 -4.91 2.51 9.20
N ILE A 23 -3.75 2.41 9.84
CA ILE A 23 -2.92 1.21 9.80
C ILE A 23 -2.42 0.91 11.21
N ASP A 24 -2.66 -0.31 11.67
CA ASP A 24 -2.06 -0.86 12.89
C ASP A 24 -0.92 -1.76 12.48
N LEU A 25 0.24 -1.54 13.11
CA LEU A 25 1.45 -2.31 12.86
C LEU A 25 1.94 -2.90 14.17
N THR A 26 2.05 -4.22 14.21
CA THR A 26 2.70 -4.93 15.30
C THR A 26 4.01 -5.52 14.80
N PHE A 27 5.08 -5.28 15.56
CA PHE A 27 6.43 -5.76 15.26
C PHE A 27 6.86 -6.75 16.33
N ASP A 28 7.09 -7.98 15.92
CA ASP A 28 7.83 -8.96 16.73
C ASP A 28 9.30 -8.89 16.29
N LEU A 29 10.10 -8.20 17.10
CA LEU A 29 11.48 -7.87 16.79
C LEU A 29 12.42 -8.96 17.28
N ASP A 30 13.04 -9.63 16.32
CA ASP A 30 14.19 -10.50 16.55
C ASP A 30 15.33 -10.12 15.58
N ALA A 31 16.57 -10.29 16.05
CA ALA A 31 17.78 -9.86 15.35
C ALA A 31 18.04 -10.66 14.06
N ALA A 32 17.62 -11.93 14.01
CA ALA A 32 17.72 -12.76 12.83
C ALA A 32 16.49 -12.62 11.94
N LYS A 33 15.29 -12.45 12.52
CA LYS A 33 14.05 -12.31 11.76
C LYS A 33 12.97 -11.53 12.52
N THR A 34 12.68 -10.32 12.04
CA THR A 34 11.50 -9.56 12.48
C THR A 34 10.23 -10.03 11.75
N VAL A 35 9.13 -10.21 12.48
CA VAL A 35 7.79 -10.40 11.91
C VAL A 35 7.00 -9.11 12.03
N VAL A 36 6.43 -8.66 10.91
CA VAL A 36 5.60 -7.45 10.85
C VAL A 36 4.18 -7.86 10.48
N THR A 37 3.25 -7.65 11.41
CA THR A 37 1.82 -7.81 11.16
C THR A 37 1.23 -6.44 10.88
N ALA A 38 0.54 -6.30 9.76
CA ALA A 38 -0.08 -5.05 9.33
C ALA A 38 -1.58 -5.23 9.12
N GLU A 39 -2.39 -4.49 9.87
CA GLU A 39 -3.84 -4.44 9.72
C GLU A 39 -4.26 -3.04 9.23
N SER A 40 -4.85 -2.97 8.04
CA SER A 40 -5.23 -1.69 7.42
C SER A 40 -6.75 -1.54 7.34
N LYS A 41 -7.27 -0.37 7.72
CA LYS A 41 -8.66 0.00 7.46
C LYS A 41 -8.79 0.55 6.04
N VAL A 42 -9.33 -0.27 5.15
CA VAL A 42 -9.47 0.03 3.73
C VAL A 42 -10.90 0.46 3.41
N SER A 43 -11.05 1.52 2.63
CA SER A 43 -12.34 1.96 2.09
C SER A 43 -12.21 2.37 0.62
N PRO A 44 -13.25 2.21 -0.20
CA PRO A 44 -13.27 2.87 -1.50
C PRO A 44 -13.33 4.39 -1.29
N PRO A 45 -12.84 5.21 -2.25
CA PRO A 45 -13.08 6.63 -2.27
C PRO A 45 -14.59 6.84 -2.16
N ARG A 46 -15.06 7.53 -1.12
CA ARG A 46 -16.46 7.92 -1.07
C ARG A 46 -16.69 8.84 -2.26
N GLY A 47 -17.58 8.41 -3.17
CA GLY A 47 -17.86 9.15 -4.39
C GLY A 47 -18.27 10.59 -4.07
N CYS A 48 -17.77 11.53 -4.87
CA CYS A 48 -18.47 12.80 -5.05
C CYS A 48 -19.86 12.46 -5.61
N VAL A 49 -20.91 12.78 -4.87
CA VAL A 49 -22.24 13.00 -5.45
C VAL A 49 -22.23 14.38 -6.09
#